data_AF-A0A3S1RZV6-F1
#
_entry.id   AF-A0A3S1RZV6-F1
#
_cell.length_a   1.000
_cell.length_b   1.000
_cell.length_c   1.000
_cell.angle_alpha   90.00
_cell.angle_beta   90.00
_cell.angle_gamma   90.00
#
_symmetry.space_group_name_H-M   'P 1'
#
loop_
_entity.id
_entity.type
_entity.pdbx_description
1 polymer ?
#
loop_
_entity_poly.entity_id
_entity_poly.type
_entity_poly.pdbx_seq_one_letter_code
_entity_poly.pdbx_strand_id
1 'polypeptide(L)'
;GSWAKIAVADESFHMGLTRLSKNAQMISALEGLCSRIRFFRCIDLESSSRRDRTYREHDAIIRALRRRDAAGGASLLEKHITLSSEHAIEVAARGLARLFPETA
;
A
#
# COMPACT_ATOMS: atom_id res chain seq x y z
N GLY A 1 1.03 -14.41 -12.42
CA GLY A 1 1.21 -13.22 -13.29
C GLY A 1 2.16 -12.23 -12.63
N SER A 2 2.70 -11.28 -13.40
CA SER A 2 3.62 -10.22 -12.94
C SER A 2 3.17 -9.50 -11.65
N TRP A 3 1.85 -9.42 -11.43
CA TRP A 3 1.19 -8.69 -10.34
C TRP A 3 1.52 -9.17 -8.93
N ALA A 4 1.69 -10.47 -8.72
CA ALA A 4 2.04 -11.01 -7.40
C ALA A 4 3.40 -10.50 -6.93
N LYS A 5 4.37 -10.35 -7.85
CA LYS A 5 5.69 -9.79 -7.53
C LYS A 5 5.59 -8.30 -7.19
N ILE A 6 4.73 -7.56 -7.89
CA ILE A 6 4.49 -6.14 -7.63
C ILE A 6 3.83 -5.93 -6.27
N ALA A 7 2.82 -6.73 -5.91
CA ALA A 7 2.20 -6.68 -4.59
C ALA A 7 3.19 -6.98 -3.46
N VAL A 8 4.10 -7.94 -3.66
CA VAL A 8 5.18 -8.24 -2.70
C VAL A 8 6.16 -7.07 -2.57
N ALA A 9 6.52 -6.41 -3.67
CA ALA A 9 7.41 -5.25 -3.65
C ALA A 9 6.77 -4.05 -2.93
N ASP A 10 5.49 -3.81 -3.18
CA ASP A 10 4.69 -2.80 -2.50
C ASP A 10 4.62 -3.05 -0.98
N GLU A 11 4.29 -4.27 -0.56
CA GLU A 11 4.29 -4.67 0.85
C GLU A 11 5.68 -4.51 1.50
N SER A 12 6.73 -4.89 0.78
CA SER A 12 8.12 -4.79 1.25
C SER A 12 8.55 -3.33 1.47
N PHE A 13 8.05 -2.39 0.65
CA PHE A 13 8.29 -0.96 0.84
C PHE A 13 7.71 -0.48 2.18
N HIS A 14 6.44 -0.77 2.46
CA HIS A 14 5.80 -0.37 3.71
C HIS A 14 6.45 -1.02 4.93
N MET A 15 6.75 -2.32 4.86
CA MET A 15 7.44 -3.03 5.93
C MET A 15 8.84 -2.49 6.17
N GLY A 16 9.56 -2.13 5.11
CA GLY A 16 10.88 -1.49 5.19
C GLY A 16 10.83 -0.19 5.97
N LEU A 17 9.91 0.72 5.62
CA LEU A 17 9.72 1.98 6.33
C LEU A 17 9.35 1.79 7.80
N THR A 18 8.39 0.91 8.10
CA THR A 18 7.98 0.67 9.49
C THR A 18 9.12 0.07 10.32
N ARG A 19 9.96 -0.80 9.74
CA ARG A 19 11.14 -1.35 10.45
C ARG A 19 12.18 -0.28 10.80
N LEU A 20 12.27 0.82 10.05
CA LEU A 20 13.15 1.95 10.41
C LEU A 20 12.72 2.65 11.70
N SER A 21 11.44 2.56 12.08
CA SER A 21 10.96 3.10 13.37
C SER A 21 11.46 2.33 14.59
N LYS A 22 11.91 1.08 14.41
CA LYS A 22 12.26 0.13 15.48
C LYS A 22 11.14 -0.10 16.50
N ASN A 23 9.89 0.20 16.15
CA ASN A 23 8.72 -0.01 17.00
C ASN A 23 8.12 -1.39 16.72
N ALA A 24 8.37 -2.36 17.61
CA ALA A 24 7.95 -3.75 17.46
C ALA A 24 6.42 -3.90 17.37
N GLN A 25 5.67 -3.10 18.13
CA GLN A 25 4.21 -3.10 18.13
C GLN A 25 3.67 -2.64 16.77
N MET A 26 4.24 -1.57 16.20
CA MET A 26 3.85 -1.09 14.87
C MET A 26 4.20 -2.09 13.77
N ILE A 27 5.37 -2.73 13.86
CA ILE A 27 5.79 -3.77 12.90
C ILE A 27 4.78 -4.92 12.91
N SER A 28 4.47 -5.47 14.09
CA SER A 28 3.51 -6.57 14.24
C SER A 28 2.09 -6.19 13.76
N ALA A 29 1.63 -4.98 14.10
CA ALA A 29 0.34 -4.48 13.63
C ALA A 29 0.27 -4.39 12.10
N LEU A 30 1.33 -3.87 11.46
CA LEU A 30 1.38 -3.74 10.01
C LEU A 30 1.47 -5.11 9.31
N GLU A 31 2.25 -6.06 9.85
CA GLU A 31 2.30 -7.43 9.33
C GLU A 31 0.92 -8.10 9.34
N GLY A 32 0.20 -7.97 10.46
CA GLY A 32 -1.16 -8.46 10.59
C GLY A 32 -2.15 -7.76 9.63
N LEU A 33 -1.97 -6.47 9.35
CA LEU A 33 -2.79 -5.74 8.40
C LEU A 33 -2.49 -6.18 6.96
N CYS A 34 -1.22 -6.23 6.57
CA CYS A 34 -0.77 -6.64 5.23
C CYS A 34 -1.27 -8.04 4.86
N SER A 35 -1.26 -8.99 5.81
CA SER A 35 -1.83 -10.32 5.63
C SER A 35 -3.32 -10.29 5.27
N ARG A 36 -4.11 -9.48 6.01
CA ARG A 36 -5.57 -9.38 5.83
C ARG A 36 -5.98 -8.74 4.50
N ILE A 37 -5.20 -7.78 4.01
CA ILE A 37 -5.56 -6.99 2.80
C ILE A 37 -4.87 -7.48 1.51
N ARG A 38 -4.05 -8.55 1.59
CA ARG A 38 -3.24 -9.04 0.47
C ARG A 38 -4.04 -9.27 -0.82
N PHE A 39 -5.21 -9.90 -0.71
CA PHE A 39 -6.09 -10.16 -1.86
C PHE A 39 -6.56 -8.87 -2.54
N PHE A 40 -7.08 -7.92 -1.77
CA PHE A 40 -7.57 -6.64 -2.26
C PHE A 40 -6.44 -5.80 -2.88
N ARG A 41 -5.24 -5.83 -2.30
CA ARG A 41 -4.06 -5.16 -2.84
C ARG A 41 -3.64 -5.70 -4.21
N CYS A 42 -3.71 -7.02 -4.41
CA CYS A 42 -3.48 -7.63 -5.72
C CYS A 42 -4.48 -7.09 -6.76
N ILE A 43 -5.77 -7.00 -6.40
CA ILE A 43 -6.81 -6.45 -7.28
C ILE A 43 -6.54 -4.98 -7.61
N ASP A 44 -6.15 -4.18 -6.61
CA ASP A 44 -5.87 -2.76 -6.85
C ASP A 44 -4.71 -2.55 -7.82
N LEU A 45 -3.64 -3.34 -7.64
CA LEU A 45 -2.44 -3.25 -8.46
C LEU A 45 -2.61 -3.87 -9.86
N GLU A 46 -3.76 -4.43 -10.21
CA GLU A 46 -4.09 -4.77 -11.61
C GLU A 46 -4.30 -3.51 -12.46
N SER A 47 -4.69 -2.39 -11.86
CA SER A 47 -4.83 -1.11 -12.55
C SER A 47 -3.47 -0.47 -12.85
N SER A 48 -3.20 -0.17 -14.12
CA SER A 48 -1.95 0.50 -14.54
C SER A 48 -1.82 1.90 -13.95
N SER A 49 -2.90 2.69 -13.98
CA SER A 49 -2.89 4.04 -13.42
C SER A 49 -2.60 4.05 -11.92
N ARG A 50 -3.13 3.06 -11.18
CA ARG A 50 -2.86 2.90 -9.75
C ARG A 50 -1.41 2.54 -9.49
N ARG A 51 -0.86 1.55 -10.21
CA ARG A 51 0.55 1.17 -10.09
C ARG A 51 1.49 2.34 -10.33
N ASP A 52 1.30 3.08 -11.42
CA ASP A 52 2.18 4.18 -11.79
C ASP A 52 2.13 5.31 -10.76
N ARG A 53 0.94 5.54 -10.18
CA ARG A 53 0.74 6.50 -9.09
C ARG A 53 1.46 6.06 -7.82
N THR A 54 1.28 4.82 -7.39
CA THR A 54 1.97 4.22 -6.22
C THR A 54 3.49 4.32 -6.36
N TYR A 55 4.04 4.00 -7.53
CA TYR A 55 5.50 4.09 -7.74
C TYR A 55 6.03 5.52 -7.66
N ARG A 56 5.31 6.51 -8.19
CA ARG A 56 5.70 7.92 -8.04
C ARG A 56 5.67 8.37 -6.59
N GLU A 57 4.66 7.95 -5.83
CA GLU A 57 4.55 8.26 -4.39
C GLU A 57 5.69 7.61 -3.61
N HIS A 58 6.01 6.33 -3.88
CA HIS A 58 7.12 5.64 -3.25
C HIS A 58 8.47 6.31 -3.56
N ASP A 59 8.73 6.67 -4.81
CA ASP A 59 9.95 7.39 -5.19
C ASP A 59 10.06 8.73 -4.43
N ALA A 60 8.97 9.49 -4.33
CA ALA A 60 8.96 10.75 -3.58
C ALA A 60 9.30 10.55 -2.09
N ILE A 61 8.72 9.53 -1.45
CA ILE A 61 9.00 9.18 -0.05
C ILE A 61 10.46 8.74 0.14
N ILE A 62 10.98 7.88 -0.75
CA ILE A 62 12.38 7.43 -0.70
C ILE A 62 13.34 8.61 -0.87
N ARG A 63 13.03 9.55 -1.76
CA ARG A 63 13.84 10.77 -1.94
C ARG A 63 13.82 11.65 -0.69
N ALA A 64 12.67 11.82 -0.04
CA ALA A 64 12.59 12.56 1.23
C ALA A 64 13.44 11.87 2.33
N LEU A 65 13.34 10.54 2.44
CA LEU A 65 14.16 9.76 3.36
C LEU A 65 15.66 9.94 3.11
N ARG A 66 16.10 9.88 1.84
CA ARG A 66 17.51 10.11 1.45
C ARG A 66 18.02 11.49 1.82
N ARG A 67 17.17 12.52 1.71
CA ARG A 67 17.49 13.89 2.13
C ARG A 67 17.37 14.11 3.65
N ARG A 68 16.96 13.10 4.41
CA ARG A 68 16.63 13.20 5.85
C ARG A 68 15.56 14.26 6.15
N ASP A 69 14.67 14.49 5.19
CA ASP A 69 13.55 15.41 5.30
C ASP A 69 12.38 14.71 6.01
N ALA A 70 12.41 14.73 7.35
CA ALA A 70 11.44 14.03 8.18
C ALA A 70 10.01 14.60 8.01
N ALA A 71 9.87 15.93 7.98
CA ALA A 71 8.56 16.58 7.85
C ALA A 71 7.95 16.34 6.47
N GLY A 72 8.71 16.52 5.40
CA GLY A 72 8.26 16.25 4.04
C GLY A 72 7.95 14.77 3.82
N GLY A 73 8.81 13.88 4.33
CA GLY A 73 8.59 12.44 4.27
C GLY A 73 7.33 11.99 5.00
N ALA A 74 7.07 12.53 6.20
CA ALA A 74 5.87 12.23 6.96
C ALA A 74 4.60 12.71 6.23
N SER A 75 4.59 13.94 5.71
CA SER A 75 3.45 14.47 4.95
C SER A 75 3.17 13.67 3.68
N LEU A 76 4.21 13.24 2.96
CA LEU A 76 4.06 12.39 1.77
C LEU A 76 3.49 11.01 2.13
N LEU A 77 3.98 10.40 3.21
CA LEU A 77 3.51 9.10 3.67
C LEU A 77 2.05 9.17 4.13
N GLU A 78 1.69 10.21 4.89
CA GLU A 78 0.30 10.46 5.31
C GLU A 78 -0.64 10.60 4.11
N LYS A 79 -0.27 11.41 3.11
CA LYS A 79 -1.07 11.55 1.88
C LYS A 79 -1.23 10.23 1.13
N HIS A 80 -0.16 9.45 1.05
CA HIS A 80 -0.15 8.16 0.38
C HIS A 80 -1.10 7.16 1.05
N ILE A 81 -1.15 7.11 2.39
CA ILE A 81 -2.05 6.20 3.11
C ILE A 81 -3.49 6.72 3.26
N THR A 82 -3.69 8.04 3.34
CA THR A 82 -5.03 8.63 3.57
C THR A 82 -5.93 8.61 2.33
N LEU A 83 -5.38 8.85 1.13
CA LEU A 83 -6.17 8.71 -0.10
C LEU A 83 -6.72 7.28 -0.29
N SER A 84 -6.19 6.33 0.47
CA SER A 84 -6.63 4.95 0.42
C SER A 84 -8.05 4.73 0.94
N SER A 85 -8.71 5.60 1.72
CA SER A 85 -10.01 5.23 2.34
C SER A 85 -11.15 5.06 1.33
N GLU A 86 -11.45 6.10 0.52
CA GLU A 86 -12.46 6.01 -0.55
C GLU A 86 -12.08 4.95 -1.59
N HIS A 87 -10.81 4.94 -1.95
CA HIS A 87 -10.25 3.98 -2.89
C HIS A 87 -10.30 2.53 -2.36
N ALA A 88 -10.13 2.32 -1.06
CA ALA A 88 -10.24 1.00 -0.42
C ALA A 88 -11.68 0.50 -0.48
N ILE A 89 -12.68 1.37 -0.37
CA ILE A 89 -14.08 1.00 -0.56
C ILE A 89 -14.30 0.53 -2.00
N GLU A 90 -13.79 1.26 -3.00
CA GLU A 90 -13.86 0.86 -4.41
C GLU A 90 -13.20 -0.50 -4.65
N VAL A 91 -11.96 -0.69 -4.17
CA VAL A 91 -11.22 -1.96 -4.30
C VAL A 91 -11.94 -3.10 -3.56
N ALA A 92 -12.49 -2.84 -2.38
CA ALA A 92 -13.25 -3.81 -1.60
C ALA A 92 -14.51 -4.26 -2.35
N ALA A 93 -15.27 -3.31 -2.92
CA ALA A 93 -16.45 -3.61 -3.73
C ALA A 93 -16.08 -4.50 -4.94
N ARG A 94 -15.01 -4.16 -5.67
CA ARG A 94 -14.50 -4.99 -6.77
C ARG A 94 -14.08 -6.39 -6.30
N GLY A 95 -13.42 -6.48 -5.15
CA GLY A 95 -13.02 -7.76 -4.57
C GLY A 95 -14.20 -8.63 -4.16
N LEU A 96 -15.21 -8.04 -3.53
CA LEU A 96 -16.43 -8.73 -3.14
C LEU A 96 -17.22 -9.22 -4.36
N ALA A 97 -17.34 -8.42 -5.42
CA ALA A 97 -17.98 -8.84 -6.66
C ALA A 97 -17.30 -10.07 -7.31
N ARG A 98 -15.97 -10.23 -7.14
CA ARG A 98 -15.24 -11.41 -7.61
C ARG A 98 -15.43 -12.64 -6.71
N LEU A 99 -15.63 -12.43 -5.41
CA LEU A 99 -15.83 -13.51 -4.43
C LEU A 99 -17.28 -14.00 -4.40
N PHE A 100 -18.24 -13.12 -4.68
CA PHE A 100 -19.68 -13.38 -4.62
C PHE A 100 -20.39 -12.93 -5.92
N PRO A 101 -20.16 -13.64 -7.04
CA PRO A 101 -20.68 -13.23 -8.34
C PRO A 101 -22.22 -13.28 -8.46
N GLU A 102 -22.93 -13.97 -7.56
CA GLU A 102 -24.40 -14.15 -7.64
C GLU A 102 -25.21 -13.09 -6.86
N THR A 103 -24.54 -12.13 -6.23
CA THR A 103 -25.19 -11.03 -5.48
C THR A 103 -25.10 -9.66 -6.16
N ALA A 104 -24.62 -9.62 -7.41
CA ALA A 104 -24.46 -8.40 -8.21
C ALA A 104 -25.52 -8.28 -9.32
#